data_AF-A0A1Q9MVS4-F1
#
_entry.id   AF-A0A1Q9MVS4-F1
#
_cell.length_a   1.000
_cell.length_b   1.000
_cell.length_c   1.000
_cell.angle_alpha   90.00
_cell.angle_beta   90.00
_cell.angle_gamma   90.00
#
_symmetry.space_group_name_H-M   'P 1'
#
loop_
_entity.id
_entity.type
_entity.pdbx_description
1 polymer ?
#
loop_
_entity_poly.entity_id
_entity_poly.type
_entity_poly.pdbx_seq_one_letter_code
_entity_poly.pdbx_strand_id
1 'polypeptide(L)'
;MDSSHQSSQRLRPPTVVPSNPILKVIQRYNDLMQNNTIGPNCADPTQCRGDCCSILIDVPRALIELYMKEGWLEAGHVRRGGPFAFRLGVADNTAKCIFFDPQINGCRVHFTGFKPPQCWIYPTGFTKGEKTCKKGYSWDIINEEKARAAEILLEEYKKFGIEDAREEVARLKADWATLRLIVAKKLKMIPPSHFLGMTWGFEGLQPLDEAGFSLQIKRICKDGLPECEKDFMECAVMCERIVDAIVNRYGSYLDLFFQGSESREFLRIRDLK
;
A
#
# COMPACT_ATOMS: atom_id res chain seq x y z
N MET A 1 30.53 9.61 33.79
CA MET A 1 30.28 11.05 33.61
C MET A 1 30.59 11.33 32.14
N ASP A 2 29.65 11.43 31.21
CA ASP A 2 28.20 11.57 31.30
C ASP A 2 27.53 10.66 30.25
N SER A 3 26.71 9.75 30.75
CA SER A 3 25.70 9.03 29.99
C SER A 3 24.53 9.98 29.77
N SER A 4 24.57 10.78 28.71
CA SER A 4 23.41 11.55 28.28
C SER A 4 22.39 10.58 27.66
N HIS A 5 21.48 10.10 28.49
CA HIS A 5 20.17 9.59 28.06
C HIS A 5 19.49 10.70 27.25
N GLN A 6 19.66 10.69 25.92
CA GLN A 6 18.75 11.37 25.03
C GLN A 6 17.41 10.65 25.16
N SER A 7 16.45 11.37 25.72
CA SER A 7 15.06 10.96 25.84
C SER A 7 14.59 10.41 24.50
N SER A 8 14.28 9.11 24.46
CA SER A 8 13.44 8.60 23.38
C SER A 8 12.14 9.39 23.45
N GLN A 9 11.88 10.22 22.44
CA GLN A 9 10.54 10.73 22.21
C GLN A 9 9.67 9.47 22.07
N ARG A 10 8.92 9.15 23.13
CA ARG A 10 8.06 7.99 23.17
C ARG A 10 7.09 8.14 22.00
N LEU A 11 7.23 7.29 21.00
CA LEU A 11 6.20 7.07 19.99
C LEU A 11 4.89 6.86 20.74
N ARG A 12 3.94 7.77 20.54
CA ARG A 12 2.71 7.75 21.31
C ARG A 12 1.83 6.61 20.79
N PRO A 13 1.27 5.77 21.68
CA PRO A 13 0.14 4.93 21.32
C PRO A 13 -0.97 5.80 20.72
N PRO A 14 -1.82 5.26 19.84
CA PRO A 14 -2.92 6.03 19.28
C PRO A 14 -3.81 6.59 20.39
N THR A 15 -4.33 7.78 20.14
CA THR A 15 -5.12 8.54 21.12
C THR A 15 -6.47 7.89 21.46
N VAL A 16 -6.94 6.94 20.65
CA VAL A 16 -8.21 6.22 20.85
C VAL A 16 -8.00 4.72 20.61
N VAL A 17 -8.42 3.89 21.57
CA VAL A 17 -8.47 2.43 21.39
C VAL A 17 -9.52 2.11 20.33
N PRO A 18 -9.15 1.48 19.20
CA PRO A 18 -10.10 1.32 18.12
C PRO A 18 -11.19 0.30 18.45
N SER A 19 -12.45 0.66 18.23
CA SER A 19 -13.60 -0.24 18.38
C SER A 19 -13.67 -1.29 17.26
N ASN A 20 -12.99 -1.05 16.14
CA ASN A 20 -13.02 -1.90 14.95
C ASN A 20 -12.41 -3.29 15.23
N PRO A 21 -13.12 -4.39 14.93
CA PRO A 21 -12.65 -5.76 15.14
C PRO A 21 -11.25 -6.05 14.57
N ILE A 22 -10.95 -5.61 13.34
CA ILE A 22 -9.63 -5.89 12.71
C ILE A 22 -8.48 -5.20 13.44
N LEU A 23 -8.72 -4.00 13.98
CA LEU A 23 -7.72 -3.26 14.73
C LEU A 23 -7.42 -3.96 16.07
N LYS A 24 -8.42 -4.60 16.69
CA LYS A 24 -8.20 -5.45 17.88
C LYS A 24 -7.38 -6.70 17.56
N VAL A 25 -7.62 -7.34 16.41
CA VAL A 25 -6.81 -8.47 15.93
C VAL A 25 -5.35 -8.05 15.74
N ILE A 26 -5.12 -6.91 15.09
CA ILE A 26 -3.77 -6.36 14.87
C ILE A 26 -3.08 -6.04 16.19
N GLN A 27 -3.79 -5.43 17.15
CA GLN A 27 -3.23 -5.10 18.45
C GLN A 27 -2.81 -6.37 19.21
N ARG A 28 -3.69 -7.38 19.29
CA ARG A 28 -3.38 -8.68 19.89
C ARG A 28 -2.20 -9.37 19.20
N TYR A 29 -2.14 -9.30 17.87
CA TYR A 29 -1.01 -9.82 17.12
C TYR A 29 0.30 -9.12 17.51
N ASN A 30 0.30 -7.79 17.57
CA ASN A 30 1.46 -7.01 17.96
C ASN A 30 1.92 -7.32 19.40
N ASP A 31 0.98 -7.45 20.35
CA ASP A 31 1.27 -7.82 21.74
C ASP A 31 1.92 -9.20 21.84
N LEU A 32 1.45 -10.16 21.04
CA LEU A 32 2.05 -11.49 20.96
C LEU A 32 3.46 -11.45 20.36
N MET A 33 3.71 -10.61 19.35
CA MET A 33 4.99 -10.62 18.63
C MET A 33 6.08 -9.78 19.31
N GLN A 34 5.74 -8.64 19.91
CA GLN A 34 6.72 -7.65 20.39
C GLN A 34 7.78 -8.21 21.34
N ASN A 35 7.39 -9.13 22.22
CA ASN A 35 8.29 -9.72 23.22
C ASN A 35 8.69 -11.17 22.89
N ASN A 36 8.30 -11.69 21.73
CA ASN A 36 8.49 -13.10 21.37
C ASN A 36 9.21 -13.26 20.03
N THR A 37 9.76 -12.17 19.52
CA THR A 37 10.56 -12.12 18.30
C THR A 37 11.79 -11.26 18.55
N ILE A 38 12.96 -11.78 18.23
CA ILE A 38 14.19 -11.03 18.10
C ILE A 38 14.21 -10.50 16.67
N GLY A 39 14.51 -9.22 16.50
CA GLY A 39 14.62 -8.57 15.20
C GLY A 39 15.22 -7.17 15.38
N PRO A 40 15.57 -6.47 14.30
CA PRO A 40 16.06 -5.11 14.40
C PRO A 40 15.00 -4.22 15.04
N ASN A 41 15.43 -3.43 16.02
CA ASN A 41 14.61 -2.37 16.57
C ASN A 41 14.50 -1.29 15.48
N CYS A 42 13.36 -1.26 14.79
CA CYS A 42 13.19 -0.32 13.69
C CYS A 42 13.04 1.13 14.16
N ALA A 43 12.97 1.39 15.46
CA ALA A 43 13.08 2.73 16.04
C ALA A 43 14.52 3.10 16.45
N ASP A 44 15.48 2.17 16.36
CA ASP A 44 16.90 2.45 16.63
C ASP A 44 17.58 3.00 15.37
N PRO A 45 18.07 4.25 15.38
CA PRO A 45 18.71 4.91 14.24
C PRO A 45 20.01 4.23 13.79
N THR A 46 20.62 3.42 14.65
CA THR A 46 21.83 2.65 14.33
C THR A 46 21.50 1.35 13.60
N GLN A 47 20.27 0.83 13.75
CA GLN A 47 19.81 -0.43 13.18
C GLN A 47 18.93 -0.26 11.94
N CYS A 48 17.95 0.67 11.95
CA CYS A 48 16.98 0.80 10.87
C CYS A 48 17.00 2.20 10.25
N ARG A 49 17.81 2.38 9.22
CA ARG A 49 17.93 3.64 8.46
C ARG A 49 16.80 3.89 7.47
N GLY A 50 15.66 3.20 7.63
CA GLY A 50 14.56 3.15 6.68
C GLY A 50 14.71 2.12 5.56
N ASP A 51 15.80 1.33 5.60
CA ASP A 51 16.16 0.27 4.65
C ASP A 51 15.36 -1.03 4.88
N CYS A 52 14.06 -0.93 5.13
CA CYS A 52 13.21 -2.10 5.25
C CYS A 52 13.24 -2.89 3.93
N CYS A 53 13.24 -4.22 4.02
CA CYS A 53 13.63 -5.15 2.95
C CYS A 53 12.67 -5.28 1.75
N SER A 54 12.15 -4.17 1.21
CA SER A 54 11.20 -4.17 0.08
C SER A 54 10.02 -5.12 0.30
N ILE A 55 9.59 -5.27 1.54
CA ILE A 55 8.51 -6.17 1.91
C ILE A 55 7.22 -5.56 1.35
N LEU A 56 6.51 -6.32 0.52
CA LEU A 56 5.17 -5.94 0.09
C LEU A 56 4.24 -6.18 1.28
N ILE A 57 3.82 -5.09 1.94
CA ILE A 57 3.00 -5.14 3.15
C ILE A 57 1.58 -4.79 2.75
N ASP A 58 0.75 -5.82 2.70
CA ASP A 58 -0.66 -5.68 2.41
C ASP A 58 -1.45 -5.36 3.69
N VAL A 59 -2.36 -4.39 3.62
CA VAL A 59 -3.08 -3.83 4.76
C VAL A 59 -4.57 -3.57 4.49
N PRO A 60 -5.45 -3.79 5.48
CA PRO A 60 -6.87 -3.47 5.37
C PRO A 60 -7.10 -1.96 5.45
N ARG A 61 -8.22 -1.49 4.89
CA ARG A 61 -8.63 -0.07 4.91
C ARG A 61 -8.60 0.54 6.31
N ALA A 62 -9.15 -0.15 7.30
CA ALA A 62 -9.21 0.35 8.68
C ALA A 62 -7.83 0.68 9.28
N LEU A 63 -6.79 -0.06 8.88
CA LEU A 63 -5.43 0.20 9.35
C LEU A 63 -4.83 1.43 8.65
N ILE A 64 -5.09 1.60 7.35
CA ILE A 64 -4.72 2.80 6.61
C ILE A 64 -5.40 4.04 7.20
N GLU A 65 -6.71 3.96 7.46
CA GLU A 65 -7.49 5.05 8.06
C GLU A 65 -6.93 5.46 9.43
N LEU A 66 -6.56 4.48 10.26
CA LEU A 66 -5.89 4.75 11.52
C LEU A 66 -4.57 5.50 11.29
N TYR A 67 -3.74 5.02 10.37
CA TYR A 67 -2.44 5.66 10.08
C TYR A 67 -2.59 7.08 9.55
N MET A 68 -3.58 7.35 8.70
CA MET A 68 -3.86 8.71 8.22
C MET A 68 -4.37 9.61 9.34
N LYS A 69 -5.30 9.10 10.16
CA LYS A 69 -5.86 9.84 11.29
C LYS A 69 -4.80 10.27 12.29
N GLU A 70 -3.83 9.40 12.58
CA GLU A 70 -2.73 9.70 13.51
C GLU A 70 -1.57 10.46 12.84
N GLY A 71 -1.67 10.79 11.54
CA GLY A 71 -0.63 11.51 10.78
C GLY A 71 0.61 10.67 10.47
N TRP A 72 0.52 9.34 10.57
CA TRP A 72 1.63 8.44 10.27
C TRP A 72 1.75 8.13 8.78
N LEU A 73 0.70 8.31 7.99
CA LEU A 73 0.67 7.98 6.57
C LEU A 73 -0.10 9.04 5.76
N GLU A 74 0.44 9.39 4.61
CA GLU A 74 -0.23 10.26 3.64
C GLU A 74 -0.92 9.41 2.54
N ALA A 75 -2.02 9.92 1.97
CA ALA A 75 -2.79 9.20 0.97
C ALA A 75 -1.99 8.85 -0.29
N GLY A 76 -1.04 9.70 -0.70
CA GLY A 76 -0.18 9.47 -1.87
C GLY A 76 0.73 8.24 -1.74
N HIS A 77 0.95 7.73 -0.52
CA HIS A 77 1.82 6.59 -0.25
C HIS A 77 1.07 5.25 -0.30
N VAL A 78 -0.25 5.27 -0.52
CA VAL A 78 -1.12 4.10 -0.51
C VAL A 78 -1.43 3.66 -1.94
N ARG A 79 -1.07 2.42 -2.27
CA ARG A 79 -1.42 1.79 -3.55
C ARG A 79 -2.37 0.63 -3.28
N ARG A 80 -3.22 0.25 -4.24
CA ARG A 80 -4.05 -0.95 -4.10
C ARG A 80 -3.18 -2.21 -3.98
N GLY A 81 -3.55 -3.10 -3.06
CA GLY A 81 -2.95 -4.42 -2.93
C GLY A 81 -3.49 -5.41 -3.97
N GLY A 82 -2.99 -6.65 -3.96
CA GLY A 82 -3.60 -7.74 -4.74
C GLY A 82 -4.87 -8.24 -4.06
N PRO A 83 -4.83 -9.38 -3.35
CA PRO A 83 -5.99 -9.91 -2.61
C PRO A 83 -6.42 -9.06 -1.40
N PHE A 84 -5.69 -7.98 -1.12
CA PHE A 84 -5.92 -7.05 -0.02
C PHE A 84 -6.27 -5.66 -0.54
N ALA A 85 -7.08 -4.92 0.22
CA ALA A 85 -7.53 -3.58 -0.14
C ALA A 85 -6.35 -2.64 -0.50
N PHE A 86 -5.28 -2.64 0.30
CA PHE A 86 -4.14 -1.74 0.10
C PHE A 86 -2.79 -2.40 0.33
N ARG A 87 -1.76 -1.78 -0.25
CA ARG A 87 -0.35 -2.12 -0.10
C ARG A 87 0.43 -0.87 0.26
N LEU A 88 1.26 -1.00 1.29
CA LEU A 88 2.19 0.04 1.69
C LEU A 88 3.40 0.03 0.75
N GLY A 89 3.73 1.20 0.20
CA GLY A 89 4.86 1.38 -0.71
C GLY A 89 6.20 1.58 -0.01
N VAL A 90 7.17 1.99 -0.82
CA VAL A 90 8.36 2.73 -0.38
C VAL A 90 8.21 4.16 -0.88
N ALA A 91 8.81 5.13 -0.19
CA ALA A 91 8.86 6.50 -0.68
C ALA A 91 9.75 6.53 -1.93
N ASP A 92 9.16 6.86 -3.09
CA ASP A 92 9.84 6.75 -4.40
C ASP A 92 11.12 7.60 -4.48
N ASN A 93 11.14 8.74 -3.79
CA ASN A 93 12.26 9.68 -3.76
C ASN A 93 13.44 9.25 -2.86
N THR A 94 13.18 8.47 -1.80
CA THR A 94 14.23 8.06 -0.86
C THR A 94 14.51 6.56 -0.88
N ALA A 95 13.68 5.78 -1.57
CA ALA A 95 13.63 4.32 -1.52
C ALA A 95 13.51 3.75 -0.09
N LYS A 96 13.00 4.56 0.86
CA LYS A 96 12.84 4.17 2.26
C LYS A 96 11.42 3.68 2.53
N CYS A 97 11.25 2.93 3.61
CA CYS A 97 9.92 2.60 4.13
C CYS A 97 9.09 3.87 4.32
N ILE A 98 7.81 3.82 3.92
CA ILE A 98 6.85 4.93 4.09
C ILE A 98 6.59 5.33 5.55
N PHE A 99 6.95 4.48 6.52
CA PHE A 99 6.90 4.82 7.94
C PHE A 99 8.21 5.37 8.50
N PHE A 100 9.25 5.52 7.69
CA PHE A 100 10.48 6.16 8.12
C PHE A 100 10.20 7.61 8.50
N ASP A 101 10.72 8.02 9.65
CA ASP A 101 10.65 9.38 10.15
C ASP A 101 12.09 9.87 10.38
N PRO A 102 12.54 10.91 9.64
CA PRO A 102 13.86 11.49 9.82
C PRO A 102 14.12 12.04 11.22
N GLN A 103 13.09 12.50 11.95
CA GLN A 103 13.25 13.11 13.28
C GLN A 103 13.69 12.09 14.32
N ILE A 104 13.14 10.88 14.26
CA ILE A 104 13.56 9.76 15.10
C ILE A 104 14.57 8.83 14.40
N ASN A 105 14.85 9.12 13.12
CA ASN A 105 15.64 8.29 12.20
C ASN A 105 15.27 6.80 12.30
N GLY A 106 13.98 6.52 12.26
CA GLY A 106 13.42 5.19 12.51
C GLY A 106 11.97 5.05 12.05
N CYS A 107 11.33 3.94 12.39
CA CYS A 107 9.97 3.60 12.02
C CYS A 107 8.97 4.14 13.04
N ARG A 108 8.13 5.09 12.61
CA ARG A 108 7.14 5.77 13.45
C ARG A 108 6.07 4.85 14.04
N VAL A 109 5.80 3.72 13.40
CA VAL A 109 4.77 2.77 13.86
C VAL A 109 5.30 1.64 14.73
N HIS A 110 6.63 1.55 14.94
CA HIS A 110 7.27 0.36 15.49
C HIS A 110 6.76 -0.05 16.89
N PHE A 111 6.48 0.92 17.76
CA PHE A 111 6.00 0.69 19.13
C PHE A 111 4.57 1.16 19.39
N THR A 112 3.79 1.39 18.34
CA THR A 112 2.42 1.92 18.47
C THR A 112 1.39 0.86 18.88
N GLY A 113 1.75 -0.43 18.81
CA GLY A 113 0.80 -1.54 18.88
C GLY A 113 0.07 -1.82 17.56
N PHE A 114 0.32 -1.00 16.53
CA PHE A 114 -0.30 -1.11 15.21
C PHE A 114 0.73 -1.24 14.09
N LYS A 115 1.92 -1.79 14.37
CA LYS A 115 2.88 -2.13 13.31
C LYS A 115 2.23 -3.20 12.40
N PRO A 116 2.37 -3.10 11.06
CA PRO A 116 1.79 -4.09 10.17
C PRO A 116 2.28 -5.51 10.51
N PRO A 117 1.39 -6.52 10.57
CA PRO A 117 1.75 -7.87 11.00
C PRO A 117 2.97 -8.47 10.27
N GLN A 118 3.06 -8.26 8.95
CA GLN A 118 4.14 -8.79 8.11
C GLN A 118 5.54 -8.27 8.51
N CYS A 119 5.61 -7.10 9.15
CA CYS A 119 6.88 -6.53 9.62
C CYS A 119 7.45 -7.25 10.85
N TRP A 120 6.68 -8.12 11.50
CA TRP A 120 7.16 -8.95 12.62
C TRP A 120 7.76 -10.27 12.16
N ILE A 121 7.16 -10.86 11.13
CA ILE A 121 7.50 -12.23 10.68
C ILE A 121 8.42 -12.27 9.48
N TYR A 122 8.75 -11.14 8.85
CA TYR A 122 9.74 -11.17 7.77
C TYR A 122 11.17 -11.13 8.32
N PRO A 123 12.11 -11.98 7.85
CA PRO A 123 11.96 -13.06 6.87
C PRO A 123 11.68 -14.45 7.48
N THR A 124 11.56 -14.56 8.81
CA THR A 124 11.46 -15.82 9.55
C THR A 124 10.21 -16.64 9.28
N GLY A 125 9.08 -16.00 8.97
CA GLY A 125 7.75 -16.57 9.19
C GLY A 125 7.48 -16.71 10.69
N PHE A 126 6.77 -17.78 11.05
CA PHE A 126 6.51 -18.18 12.44
C PHE A 126 7.44 -19.30 12.95
N THR A 127 8.46 -19.66 12.15
CA THR A 127 9.39 -20.74 12.50
C THR A 127 10.57 -20.19 13.29
N LYS A 128 10.99 -20.95 14.30
CA LYS A 128 12.26 -20.73 15.00
C LYS A 128 13.45 -20.94 14.08
N GLY A 129 14.55 -20.26 14.38
CA GLY A 129 15.79 -20.32 13.62
C GLY A 129 16.12 -18.96 13.04
N GLU A 130 17.35 -18.53 13.31
CA GLU A 130 17.86 -17.24 12.87
C GLU A 130 17.79 -17.12 11.35
N LYS A 131 17.08 -16.11 10.85
CA LYS A 131 17.08 -15.76 9.43
C LYS A 131 17.58 -14.34 9.25
N THR A 132 18.61 -14.21 8.43
CA THR A 132 19.18 -12.92 8.07
C THR A 132 18.46 -12.33 6.87
N CYS A 133 18.20 -11.02 6.91
CA CYS A 133 17.78 -10.29 5.72
C CYS A 133 18.98 -9.92 4.83
N LYS A 134 18.71 -9.37 3.63
CA LYS A 134 19.75 -8.91 2.68
C LYS A 134 20.76 -7.90 3.28
N LYS A 135 20.42 -7.25 4.39
CA LYS A 135 21.24 -6.24 5.08
C LYS A 135 21.97 -6.77 6.32
N GLY A 136 21.91 -8.08 6.59
CA GLY A 136 22.67 -8.73 7.66
C GLY A 136 22.03 -8.71 9.05
N TYR A 137 20.84 -8.11 9.21
CA TYR A 137 20.09 -8.22 10.46
C TYR A 137 19.42 -9.58 10.55
N SER A 138 19.43 -10.16 11.75
CA SER A 138 18.75 -11.41 12.03
C SER A 138 17.42 -11.23 12.73
N TRP A 139 16.51 -12.14 12.39
CA TRP A 139 15.25 -12.34 13.08
C TRP A 139 15.22 -13.74 13.65
N ASP A 140 14.64 -13.90 14.83
CA ASP A 140 14.38 -15.20 15.43
C ASP A 140 13.09 -15.19 16.25
N ILE A 141 12.39 -16.33 16.29
CA ILE A 141 11.20 -16.53 17.10
C ILE A 141 11.61 -17.17 18.43
N ILE A 142 11.38 -16.45 19.53
CA ILE A 142 11.80 -16.90 20.87
C ILE A 142 10.77 -17.89 21.44
N ASN A 143 9.48 -17.64 21.19
CA ASN A 143 8.37 -18.42 21.73
C ASN A 143 7.45 -18.93 20.61
N GLU A 144 7.58 -20.21 20.27
CA GLU A 144 6.81 -20.86 19.20
C GLU A 144 5.32 -20.98 19.49
N GLU A 145 4.92 -21.11 20.75
CA GLU A 145 3.51 -21.20 21.13
C GLU A 145 2.80 -19.88 20.82
N LYS A 146 3.40 -18.76 21.24
CA LYS A 146 2.88 -17.43 20.94
C LYS A 146 2.97 -17.09 19.45
N ALA A 147 4.01 -17.54 18.75
CA ALA A 147 4.10 -17.39 17.31
C ALA A 147 2.98 -18.15 16.58
N ARG A 148 2.64 -19.37 17.01
CA ARG A 148 1.48 -20.12 16.49
C ARG A 148 0.15 -19.40 16.76
N ALA A 149 -0.03 -18.84 17.96
CA ALA A 149 -1.20 -18.03 18.25
C ALA A 149 -1.28 -16.78 17.35
N ALA A 150 -0.14 -16.13 17.08
CA ALA A 150 -0.05 -15.01 16.16
C ALA A 150 -0.33 -15.42 14.69
N GLU A 151 0.05 -16.63 14.28
CA GLU A 151 -0.27 -17.18 12.96
C GLU A 151 -1.78 -17.28 12.74
N ILE A 152 -2.53 -17.75 13.74
CA ILE A 152 -4.00 -17.80 13.70
C ILE A 152 -4.59 -16.39 13.51
N LEU A 153 -4.09 -15.41 14.27
CA LEU A 153 -4.53 -14.01 14.13
C LEU A 153 -4.15 -13.41 12.78
N LEU A 154 -3.02 -13.81 12.18
CA LEU A 154 -2.67 -13.39 10.84
C LEU A 154 -3.65 -13.94 9.81
N GLU A 155 -4.10 -15.19 9.92
CA GLU A 155 -5.11 -15.74 9.02
C GLU A 155 -6.47 -15.04 9.17
N GLU A 156 -6.86 -14.67 10.39
CA GLU A 156 -8.03 -13.83 10.63
C GLU A 156 -7.87 -12.45 9.97
N TYR A 157 -6.72 -11.80 10.19
CA TYR A 157 -6.37 -10.54 9.53
C TYR A 157 -6.45 -10.64 8.00
N LYS A 158 -5.98 -11.76 7.43
CA LYS A 158 -6.05 -11.99 5.98
C LYS A 158 -7.50 -12.03 5.49
N LYS A 159 -8.37 -12.74 6.20
CA LYS A 159 -9.81 -12.84 5.85
C LYS A 159 -10.48 -11.48 5.83
N PHE A 160 -10.27 -10.66 6.87
CA PHE A 160 -10.79 -9.30 6.92
C PHE A 160 -10.32 -8.45 5.74
N GLY A 161 -9.03 -8.56 5.37
CA GLY A 161 -8.49 -7.81 4.25
C GLY A 161 -9.07 -8.21 2.88
N ILE A 162 -9.42 -9.49 2.70
CA ILE A 162 -10.10 -10.01 1.51
C ILE A 162 -11.56 -9.54 1.47
N GLU A 163 -12.26 -9.60 2.60
CA GLU A 163 -13.65 -9.15 2.71
C GLU A 163 -13.79 -7.66 2.43
N ASP A 164 -12.94 -6.83 3.03
CA ASP A 164 -12.84 -5.38 2.79
C ASP A 164 -12.58 -5.08 1.30
N ALA A 165 -11.69 -5.85 0.65
CA ALA A 165 -11.45 -5.71 -0.78
C ALA A 165 -12.68 -6.06 -1.64
N ARG A 166 -13.45 -7.10 -1.26
CA ARG A 166 -14.67 -7.52 -1.96
C ARG A 166 -15.80 -6.50 -1.80
N GLU A 167 -16.02 -6.01 -0.58
CA GLU A 167 -17.01 -4.97 -0.30
C GLU A 167 -16.72 -3.69 -1.08
N GLU A 168 -15.46 -3.27 -1.11
CA GLU A 168 -15.01 -2.12 -1.90
C GLU A 168 -15.35 -2.32 -3.39
N VAL A 169 -14.98 -3.46 -3.98
CA VAL A 169 -15.28 -3.77 -5.38
C VAL A 169 -16.78 -3.79 -5.65
N ALA A 170 -17.58 -4.41 -4.78
CA ALA A 170 -19.03 -4.46 -4.93
C ALA A 170 -19.64 -3.06 -4.92
N ARG A 171 -19.22 -2.20 -3.98
CA ARG A 171 -19.66 -0.80 -3.89
C ARG A 171 -19.34 -0.03 -5.17
N LEU A 172 -18.13 -0.18 -5.70
CA LEU A 172 -17.68 0.53 -6.90
C LEU A 172 -18.41 0.09 -8.17
N LYS A 173 -18.71 -1.21 -8.28
CA LYS A 173 -19.54 -1.73 -9.37
C LYS A 173 -20.95 -1.15 -9.30
N ALA A 174 -21.53 -1.10 -8.11
CA ALA A 174 -22.85 -0.51 -7.89
C ALA A 174 -22.88 0.99 -8.23
N ASP A 175 -21.77 1.70 -7.98
CA ASP A 175 -21.65 3.15 -8.20
C ASP A 175 -20.80 3.52 -9.43
N TRP A 176 -20.80 2.67 -10.46
CA TRP A 176 -19.98 2.90 -11.65
C TRP A 176 -20.31 4.23 -12.35
N ALA A 177 -21.58 4.64 -12.35
CA ALA A 177 -22.00 5.90 -12.96
C ALA A 177 -21.28 7.11 -12.32
N THR A 178 -21.21 7.15 -10.99
CA THR A 178 -20.49 8.21 -10.27
C THR A 178 -18.98 8.09 -10.47
N LEU A 179 -18.43 6.88 -10.42
CA LEU A 179 -17.01 6.65 -10.66
C LEU A 179 -16.60 7.13 -12.06
N ARG A 180 -17.42 6.86 -13.07
CA ARG A 180 -17.26 7.35 -14.44
C ARG A 180 -17.17 8.88 -14.49
N LEU A 181 -18.07 9.59 -13.79
CA LEU A 181 -18.05 11.06 -13.76
C LEU A 181 -16.77 11.59 -13.10
N ILE A 182 -16.35 10.99 -11.98
CA ILE A 182 -15.12 11.36 -11.28
C ILE A 182 -13.89 11.14 -12.17
N VAL A 183 -13.80 9.97 -12.81
CA VAL A 183 -12.69 9.62 -13.70
C VAL A 183 -12.66 10.54 -14.91
N ALA A 184 -13.81 10.77 -15.55
CA ALA A 184 -13.91 11.69 -16.68
C ALA A 184 -13.44 13.10 -16.31
N LYS A 185 -13.87 13.61 -15.14
CA LYS A 185 -13.41 14.91 -14.64
C LYS A 185 -11.89 14.95 -14.48
N LYS A 186 -11.28 13.91 -13.91
CA LYS A 186 -9.82 13.84 -13.71
C LYS A 186 -9.06 13.77 -15.04
N LEU A 187 -9.54 12.97 -16.00
CA LEU A 187 -8.91 12.84 -17.32
C LEU A 187 -8.92 14.15 -18.13
N LYS A 188 -9.92 15.02 -17.93
CA LYS A 188 -9.97 16.34 -18.57
C LYS A 188 -8.90 17.31 -18.04
N MET A 189 -8.25 17.00 -16.92
CA MET A 189 -7.24 17.87 -16.32
C MET A 189 -5.82 17.53 -16.76
N ILE A 190 -5.63 16.46 -17.54
CA ILE A 190 -4.31 15.97 -17.94
C ILE A 190 -4.13 16.07 -19.47
N PRO A 191 -2.91 16.36 -19.95
CA PRO A 191 -2.56 16.19 -21.34
C PRO A 191 -2.75 14.74 -21.79
N PRO A 192 -3.24 14.48 -23.02
CA PRO A 192 -3.35 13.12 -23.54
C PRO A 192 -1.98 12.42 -23.66
N SER A 193 -0.90 13.17 -23.86
CA SER A 193 0.47 12.67 -23.87
C SER A 193 0.90 12.08 -22.53
N HIS A 194 0.45 12.70 -21.43
CA HIS A 194 0.86 12.31 -20.08
C HIS A 194 0.07 11.14 -19.48
N PHE A 195 -1.02 10.72 -20.14
CA PHE A 195 -1.82 9.63 -19.63
C PHE A 195 -1.20 8.28 -19.92
N LEU A 196 -0.65 7.66 -18.89
CA LEU A 196 -0.05 6.33 -18.95
C LEU A 196 -1.02 5.20 -18.56
N GLY A 197 -2.16 5.55 -17.96
CA GLY A 197 -3.19 4.61 -17.55
C GLY A 197 -3.91 5.08 -16.29
N MET A 198 -4.61 4.15 -15.62
CA MET A 198 -5.25 4.42 -14.33
C MET A 198 -4.56 3.61 -13.24
N THR A 199 -4.43 4.20 -12.08
CA THR A 199 -4.03 3.54 -10.83
C THR A 199 -5.15 3.60 -9.82
N TRP A 200 -5.08 2.71 -8.84
CA TRP A 200 -6.02 2.67 -7.73
C TRP A 200 -5.30 3.04 -6.44
N GLY A 201 -5.65 4.20 -5.89
CA GLY A 201 -5.16 4.69 -4.60
C GLY A 201 -6.21 4.59 -3.51
N PHE A 202 -5.92 5.20 -2.35
CA PHE A 202 -6.85 5.23 -1.22
C PHE A 202 -8.19 5.91 -1.55
N GLU A 203 -8.13 6.99 -2.33
CA GLU A 203 -9.28 7.79 -2.76
C GLU A 203 -9.98 7.23 -4.02
N GLY A 204 -9.63 6.01 -4.43
CA GLY A 204 -10.18 5.35 -5.61
C GLY A 204 -9.34 5.50 -6.87
N LEU A 205 -10.00 5.46 -8.03
CA LEU A 205 -9.34 5.48 -9.34
C LEU A 205 -8.76 6.88 -9.65
N GLN A 206 -7.48 6.90 -10.00
CA GLN A 206 -6.70 8.10 -10.31
C GLN A 206 -5.98 7.91 -11.65
N PRO A 207 -5.87 8.93 -12.51
CA PRO A 207 -4.99 8.84 -13.67
C PRO A 207 -3.52 8.74 -13.23
N LEU A 208 -2.76 7.93 -13.95
CA LEU A 208 -1.30 7.97 -13.94
C LEU A 208 -0.87 9.07 -14.90
N ASP A 209 -0.57 10.23 -14.32
CA ASP A 209 -0.11 11.44 -15.01
C ASP A 209 1.42 11.55 -14.87
N GLU A 210 2.13 11.16 -15.92
CA GLU A 210 3.57 11.36 -16.01
C GLU A 210 3.93 11.89 -17.39
N ALA A 211 4.91 12.80 -17.44
CA ALA A 211 5.41 13.31 -18.71
C ALA A 211 5.94 12.16 -19.57
N GLY A 212 5.34 11.96 -20.74
CA GLY A 212 5.64 10.79 -21.57
C GLY A 212 4.89 10.78 -22.89
N PHE A 213 5.11 9.71 -23.65
CA PHE A 213 4.47 9.50 -24.95
C PHE A 213 3.64 8.23 -24.93
N SER A 214 2.35 8.36 -24.63
CA SER A 214 1.42 7.24 -24.67
C SER A 214 0.98 6.92 -26.10
N LEU A 215 1.66 5.96 -26.74
CA LEU A 215 1.32 5.47 -28.08
C LEU A 215 -0.13 4.98 -28.19
N GLN A 216 -0.65 4.40 -27.12
CA GLN A 216 -2.02 3.90 -27.08
C GLN A 216 -3.03 5.05 -27.12
N ILE A 217 -2.81 6.12 -26.35
CA ILE A 217 -3.70 7.29 -26.40
C ILE A 217 -3.54 8.03 -27.72
N LYS A 218 -2.32 8.15 -28.26
CA LYS A 218 -2.13 8.73 -29.60
C LYS A 218 -2.95 8.00 -30.66
N ARG A 219 -3.00 6.66 -30.59
CA ARG A 219 -3.87 5.86 -31.46
C ARG A 219 -5.35 6.14 -31.23
N ILE A 220 -5.81 6.18 -29.97
CA ILE A 220 -7.20 6.50 -29.63
C ILE A 220 -7.57 7.91 -30.12
N CYS A 221 -6.66 8.89 -30.04
CA CYS A 221 -6.84 10.23 -30.59
C CYS A 221 -7.03 10.21 -32.11
N LYS A 222 -6.19 9.48 -32.84
CA LYS A 222 -6.30 9.37 -34.30
C LYS A 222 -7.56 8.64 -34.75
N ASP A 223 -7.88 7.53 -34.09
CA ASP A 223 -9.06 6.70 -34.43
C ASP A 223 -10.36 7.43 -34.03
N GLY A 224 -10.32 8.13 -32.90
CA GLY A 224 -11.46 8.82 -32.31
C GLY A 224 -11.74 10.20 -32.87
N LEU A 225 -10.77 10.89 -33.46
CA LEU A 225 -10.90 12.24 -34.02
C LEU A 225 -9.96 12.40 -35.24
N PRO A 226 -10.25 11.71 -36.36
CA PRO A 226 -9.41 11.80 -37.57
C PRO A 226 -9.32 13.22 -38.14
N GLU A 227 -10.31 14.08 -37.85
CA GLU A 227 -10.37 15.48 -38.23
C GLU A 227 -9.54 16.43 -37.34
N CYS A 228 -8.94 15.95 -36.25
CA CYS A 228 -8.17 16.79 -35.34
C CYS A 228 -6.77 17.09 -35.91
N GLU A 229 -6.52 18.36 -36.23
CA GLU A 229 -5.23 18.84 -36.76
C GLU A 229 -4.21 19.18 -35.66
N LYS A 230 -4.60 19.15 -34.39
CA LYS A 230 -3.69 19.47 -33.28
C LYS A 230 -2.64 18.39 -33.10
N ASP A 231 -1.40 18.78 -32.83
CA ASP A 231 -0.40 17.83 -32.39
C ASP A 231 -0.81 17.25 -31.02
N PHE A 232 -0.77 15.93 -30.94
CA PHE A 232 -0.99 15.15 -29.73
C PHE A 232 -0.09 15.64 -28.57
N MET A 233 1.16 16.02 -28.87
CA MET A 233 2.11 16.50 -27.86
C MET A 233 1.79 17.88 -27.32
N GLU A 234 1.05 18.70 -28.08
CA GLU A 234 0.73 20.09 -27.74
C GLU A 234 -0.65 20.23 -27.08
N CYS A 235 -1.42 19.15 -26.99
CA CYS A 235 -2.71 19.16 -26.33
C CYS A 235 -2.54 19.36 -24.81
N ALA A 236 -3.00 20.50 -24.29
CA ALA A 236 -2.96 20.76 -22.85
C ALA A 236 -3.94 19.88 -22.04
N VAL A 237 -5.04 19.44 -22.66
CA VAL A 237 -6.10 18.65 -22.02
C VAL A 237 -6.70 17.63 -22.98
N MET A 238 -7.22 16.53 -22.45
CA MET A 238 -8.03 15.59 -23.22
C MET A 238 -9.38 16.18 -23.60
N CYS A 239 -9.82 15.99 -24.84
CA CYS A 239 -11.16 16.33 -25.28
C CYS A 239 -12.20 15.27 -24.89
N GLU A 240 -13.47 15.67 -24.84
CA GLU A 240 -14.59 14.84 -24.36
C GLU A 240 -14.63 13.46 -25.01
N ARG A 241 -14.49 13.42 -26.34
CA ARG A 241 -14.60 12.18 -27.12
C ARG A 241 -13.53 11.16 -26.75
N ILE A 242 -12.33 11.62 -26.42
CA ILE A 242 -11.22 10.76 -25.98
C ILE A 242 -11.41 10.32 -24.54
N VAL A 243 -11.86 11.22 -23.67
CA VAL A 243 -12.23 10.89 -22.29
C VAL A 243 -13.30 9.81 -22.27
N ASP A 244 -14.37 9.96 -23.05
CA ASP A 244 -15.43 8.96 -23.15
C ASP A 244 -14.93 7.63 -23.70
N ALA A 245 -14.09 7.64 -24.73
CA ALA A 245 -13.48 6.43 -25.27
C ALA A 245 -12.65 5.69 -24.20
N ILE A 246 -11.84 6.41 -23.43
CA ILE A 246 -11.03 5.87 -22.34
C ILE A 246 -11.93 5.30 -21.23
N VAL A 247 -12.90 6.08 -20.75
CA VAL A 247 -13.79 5.68 -19.66
C VAL A 247 -14.63 4.46 -20.03
N ASN A 248 -15.20 4.42 -21.25
CA ASN A 248 -15.95 3.27 -21.75
C ASN A 248 -15.07 2.02 -21.78
N ARG A 249 -13.84 2.17 -22.25
CA ARG A 249 -12.86 1.09 -22.32
C ARG A 249 -12.52 0.56 -20.92
N TYR A 250 -12.24 1.43 -19.95
CA TYR A 250 -12.01 1.01 -18.56
C TYR A 250 -13.24 0.34 -17.95
N GLY A 251 -14.44 0.86 -18.22
CA GLY A 251 -15.71 0.25 -17.82
C GLY A 251 -15.82 -1.21 -18.25
N SER A 252 -15.48 -1.49 -19.52
CA SER A 252 -15.51 -2.86 -20.08
C SER A 252 -14.45 -3.80 -19.48
N TYR A 253 -13.41 -3.24 -18.85
CA TYR A 253 -12.34 -4.00 -18.20
C TYR A 253 -12.43 -3.99 -16.68
N LEU A 254 -13.45 -3.39 -16.07
CA LEU A 254 -13.56 -3.31 -14.60
C LEU A 254 -13.52 -4.70 -13.97
N ASP A 255 -14.26 -5.66 -14.52
CA ASP A 255 -14.26 -7.03 -14.01
C ASP A 255 -12.89 -7.67 -14.10
N LEU A 256 -12.15 -7.48 -15.19
CA LEU A 256 -10.79 -7.98 -15.36
C LEU A 256 -9.79 -7.25 -14.46
N PHE A 257 -9.98 -5.95 -14.24
CA PHE A 257 -9.18 -5.14 -13.33
C PHE A 257 -9.37 -5.60 -11.88
N PHE A 258 -10.59 -5.96 -11.50
CA PHE A 258 -10.91 -6.49 -10.18
C PHE A 258 -10.45 -7.95 -10.02
N GLN A 259 -10.66 -8.82 -11.01
CA GLN A 259 -10.19 -10.21 -10.99
C GLN A 259 -8.66 -10.32 -11.04
N GLY A 260 -7.98 -9.42 -11.76
CA GLY A 260 -6.52 -9.33 -11.80
C GLY A 260 -5.89 -8.92 -10.47
N SER A 261 -6.66 -8.30 -9.57
CA SER A 261 -6.25 -8.07 -8.17
C SER A 261 -6.43 -9.32 -7.30
N GLU A 262 -7.45 -10.14 -7.55
CA GLU A 262 -7.64 -11.43 -6.87
C GLU A 262 -6.60 -12.48 -7.30
N SER A 263 -6.13 -12.47 -8.56
CA SER A 263 -5.18 -13.46 -9.10
C SER A 263 -3.71 -13.23 -8.75
N ARG A 264 -3.38 -12.21 -7.92
CA ARG A 264 -2.03 -12.05 -7.33
C ARG A 264 -1.88 -12.71 -5.96
N GLU A 265 -2.77 -13.64 -5.62
CA GLU A 265 -2.39 -14.75 -4.74
C GLU A 265 -1.36 -15.62 -5.50
N PHE A 266 -0.20 -15.89 -4.89
CA PHE A 266 0.83 -16.85 -5.37
C PHE A 266 1.85 -16.41 -6.44
N LEU A 267 2.54 -15.29 -6.24
CA LEU A 267 3.98 -15.28 -6.57
C LEU A 267 4.76 -15.02 -5.30
N ARG A 268 5.15 -16.13 -4.65
CA ARG A 268 6.18 -16.06 -3.61
C ARG A 268 7.46 -15.65 -4.35
N ILE A 269 8.34 -14.91 -3.69
CA ILE A 269 9.72 -14.67 -4.16
C ILE A 269 10.48 -16.00 -4.46
N ARG A 270 9.94 -17.16 -4.04
CA ARG A 270 10.43 -18.50 -4.39
C ARG A 270 10.10 -18.98 -5.80
N ASP A 271 9.22 -18.31 -6.54
CA ASP A 271 8.77 -18.74 -7.87
C ASP A 271 9.53 -18.02 -9.02
N LEU A 272 10.61 -17.30 -8.70
CA LEU A 272 11.60 -16.77 -9.66
C LEU A 272 12.85 -17.68 -9.69
N LYS A 273 12.69 -18.88 -10.24
CA LYS A 273 13.75 -19.68 -10.85
C LYS A 273 13.22 -20.32 -12.13
#